data_AF-A0A537Z0T8-F1
#
_entry.id   AF-A0A537Z0T8-F1
#
_cell.length_a   1.000
_cell.length_b   1.000
_cell.length_c   1.000
_cell.angle_alpha   90.00
_cell.angle_beta   90.00
_cell.angle_gamma   90.00
#
_symmetry.space_group_name_H-M   'P 1'
#
loop_
_entity.id
_entity.type
_entity.pdbx_description
1 polymer ?
#
loop_
_entity_poly.entity_id
_entity_poly.type
_entity_poly.pdbx_seq_one_letter_code
_entity_poly.pdbx_strand_id
1 'polypeptide(L)' 'DVVAEDHLTPEQRAERGSYVGCIAGALSRGEYAAGLEAVGFADVSVEFTHAVADGMHGAIVKAHKA' A
#
# COMPACT_ATOMS: atom_id res chain seq x y z
N ASP A 1 1.56 -0.43 -7.33
CA ASP A 1 1.54 -1.57 -6.39
C ASP A 1 0.11 -1.86 -5.97
N VAL A 2 -0.16 -2.95 -5.23
CA VAL A 2 -1.40 -3.11 -4.46
C VAL A 2 -1.16 -2.56 -3.05
N VAL A 3 -2.04 -1.68 -2.60
CA VAL A 3 -1.95 -0.99 -1.30
C VAL A 3 -3.27 -1.13 -0.57
N ALA A 4 -3.19 -1.37 0.74
CA ALA A 4 -4.34 -1.50 1.61
C ALA A 4 -4.81 -0.14 2.16
N GLU A 5 -6.09 -0.04 2.49
CA GLU A 5 -6.58 1.03 3.35
C GLU A 5 -6.01 0.90 4.76
N ASP A 6 -5.82 2.03 5.44
CA ASP A 6 -5.17 2.10 6.76
C ASP A 6 -5.98 1.41 7.87
N HIS A 7 -7.27 1.17 7.65
CA HIS A 7 -8.14 0.51 8.63
C HIS A 7 -8.02 -1.03 8.61
N LEU A 8 -7.31 -1.61 7.63
CA LEU A 8 -7.15 -3.06 7.53
C LEU A 8 -5.96 -3.56 8.34
N THR A 9 -6.19 -4.60 9.16
CA THR A 9 -5.10 -5.30 9.85
C THR A 9 -4.31 -6.17 8.89
N PRO A 10 -3.04 -6.52 9.21
CA PRO A 10 -2.25 -7.44 8.39
C PRO A 10 -2.94 -8.78 8.11
N GLU A 11 -3.63 -9.35 9.11
CA GLU A 11 -4.37 -10.61 8.95
C GLU A 11 -5.52 -10.45 7.94
N GLN A 12 -6.28 -9.35 8.03
CA GLN A 12 -7.37 -9.07 7.10
C GLN A 12 -6.84 -8.91 5.67
N ARG A 13 -5.66 -8.29 5.49
CA ARG A 13 -5.02 -8.15 4.18
C ARG A 13 -4.56 -9.52 3.65
N ALA A 14 -4.02 -10.37 4.52
CA ALA A 14 -3.58 -11.72 4.17
C ALA A 14 -4.76 -12.60 3.71
N GLU A 15 -5.89 -12.56 4.43
CA GLU A 15 -7.12 -13.27 4.05
C GLU A 15 -7.63 -12.83 2.67
N ARG A 16 -7.53 -11.53 2.36
CA ARG A 16 -7.97 -10.94 1.09
C ARG A 16 -7.00 -11.17 -0.07
N GLY A 17 -5.76 -11.56 0.20
CA GLY A 17 -4.68 -11.66 -0.78
C GLY A 17 -4.47 -13.02 -1.45
N SER A 18 -5.44 -13.92 -1.36
CA SER A 18 -5.29 -15.38 -1.50
C SER A 18 -4.91 -15.97 -2.89
N TYR A 19 -4.40 -15.23 -3.89
CA TYR A 19 -4.08 -15.86 -5.20
C TYR A 19 -2.73 -15.54 -5.84
N VAL A 20 -2.06 -14.43 -5.52
CA VAL A 20 -0.70 -14.14 -6.04
C VAL A 20 0.02 -13.18 -5.08
N GLY A 21 1.31 -13.43 -4.80
CA GLY A 21 2.10 -12.94 -3.66
C GLY A 21 2.31 -11.43 -3.44
N CYS A 22 1.60 -10.53 -4.12
CA CYS A 22 1.71 -9.08 -3.86
C CYS A 22 0.58 -8.52 -2.96
N ILE A 23 -0.50 -9.26 -2.72
CA ILE A 23 -1.66 -8.74 -1.97
C ILE A 23 -1.58 -9.05 -0.47
N ALA A 24 -1.10 -10.25 -0.10
CA ALA A 24 -0.95 -10.64 1.30
C ALA A 24 0.15 -9.85 2.04
N GLY A 25 1.15 -9.33 1.30
CA GLY A 25 2.21 -8.47 1.81
C GLY A 25 1.95 -6.98 1.57
N ALA A 26 0.75 -6.59 1.11
CA ALA A 26 0.47 -5.20 0.79
C ALA A 26 0.51 -4.34 2.05
N LEU A 27 1.37 -3.33 2.01
CA LEU A 27 1.40 -2.27 3.01
C LEU A 27 0.13 -1.42 2.90
N SER A 28 -0.27 -0.82 4.00
CA SER A 28 -1.28 0.24 3.96
C SER A 28 -0.71 1.51 3.36
N ARG A 29 -1.59 2.44 2.98
CA ARG A 29 -1.18 3.76 2.50
C ARG A 29 -0.19 4.45 3.44
N GLY A 30 -0.50 4.46 4.74
CA GLY A 30 0.34 5.04 5.78
C GLY A 30 1.67 4.32 5.97
N GLU A 31 1.66 2.98 5.95
CA GLU A 31 2.90 2.19 6.05
C GLU A 31 3.83 2.43 4.85
N TYR A 32 3.26 2.54 3.65
CA TYR A 32 4.02 2.86 2.44
C TYR A 32 4.66 4.25 2.53
N ALA A 33 3.89 5.26 2.96
CA ALA A 33 4.37 6.62 3.10
C ALA A 33 5.49 6.71 4.15
N ALA A 34 5.24 6.16 5.34
CA ALA A 34 6.19 6.16 6.45
C ALA A 34 7.50 5.43 6.09
N GLY A 35 7.42 4.30 5.37
CA GLY A 35 8.60 3.57 4.93
C GLY A 35 9.48 4.35 3.97
N LEU A 36 8.89 5.08 3.02
CA LEU A 36 9.61 5.92 2.06
C LEU A 36 10.23 7.14 2.74
N GLU A 37 9.48 7.79 3.63
CA GLU A 37 9.99 8.93 4.42
C GLU A 37 11.15 8.50 5.32
N ALA A 38 11.06 7.33 5.96
CA ALA A 38 12.11 6.81 6.85
C ALA A 38 13.45 6.57 6.14
N VAL A 39 13.46 6.36 4.82
CA VAL A 39 14.68 6.18 4.03
C VAL A 39 15.07 7.43 3.23
N GLY A 40 14.47 8.58 3.55
CA GLY A 40 14.89 9.89 3.05
C GLY A 40 14.25 10.34 1.74
N PHE A 41 13.14 9.72 1.33
CA PHE A 41 12.31 10.30 0.28
C PHE A 41 11.42 11.42 0.83
N ALA A 42 11.17 12.43 0.01
CA ALA A 42 10.26 13.54 0.27
C ALA A 42 9.10 13.53 -0.75
N ASP A 43 8.10 14.39 -0.52
CA ASP A 43 6.92 14.54 -1.39
C ASP A 43 6.23 13.22 -1.72
N VAL A 44 6.08 12.36 -0.70
CA VAL A 44 5.49 11.03 -0.86
C VAL A 44 3.98 11.13 -1.06
N SER A 45 3.48 10.55 -2.15
CA SER A 45 2.04 10.39 -2.39
C SER A 45 1.71 8.96 -2.82
N VAL A 46 0.59 8.47 -2.30
CA VAL A 46 0.05 7.14 -2.60
C VAL A 46 -1.42 7.31 -2.96
N GLU A 47 -1.73 7.23 -4.25
CA GLU A 47 -3.06 7.46 -4.80
C GLU A 47 -3.67 6.14 -5.26
N PHE A 48 -4.83 5.79 -4.68
CA PHE A 48 -5.61 4.64 -5.12
C PHE A 48 -6.21 4.89 -6.51
N THR A 49 -6.25 3.83 -7.32
CA THR A 49 -6.73 3.89 -8.71
C THR A 49 -7.98 3.06 -8.91
N HIS A 50 -7.93 1.77 -8.60
CA HIS A 50 -9.05 0.84 -8.74
C HIS A 50 -9.00 -0.19 -7.63
N ALA A 51 -10.19 -0.61 -7.17
CA ALA A 51 -10.31 -1.68 -6.19
C ALA A 51 -9.91 -3.02 -6.83
N VAL A 52 -9.08 -3.78 -6.12
CA VAL A 52 -8.70 -5.16 -6.47
C VAL A 52 -9.35 -6.18 -5.54
N ALA A 53 -9.65 -5.78 -4.30
CA ALA A 53 -10.50 -6.47 -3.34
C ALA A 53 -11.09 -5.43 -2.37
N ASP A 54 -12.00 -5.82 -1.48
CA ASP A 54 -12.53 -4.91 -0.46
C ASP A 54 -11.39 -4.28 0.36
N GLY A 55 -11.34 -2.95 0.42
CA GLY A 55 -10.28 -2.18 1.09
C GLY A 55 -8.87 -2.35 0.52
N MET A 56 -8.71 -2.95 -0.67
CA MET A 56 -7.42 -3.18 -1.34
C MET A 56 -7.46 -2.57 -2.74
N HIS A 57 -6.45 -1.77 -3.08
CA HIS A 57 -6.47 -0.99 -4.32
C HIS A 57 -5.16 -1.10 -5.08
N GLY A 58 -5.22 -1.10 -6.41
CA GLY A 58 -4.06 -0.70 -7.21
C GLY A 58 -3.74 0.77 -6.92
N ALA A 59 -2.47 1.10 -6.73
CA ALA A 59 -2.03 2.46 -6.38
C ALA A 59 -0.86 2.95 -7.22
N ILE A 60 -0.87 4.25 -7.50
CA ILE A 60 0.26 5.01 -8.03
C ILE A 60 1.01 5.60 -6.83
N VAL A 61 2.30 5.28 -6.72
CA VAL A 61 3.19 5.79 -5.67
C VAL A 61 4.18 6.76 -6.31
N LYS A 62 4.28 7.97 -5.76
CA LYS A 62 5.27 8.99 -6.15
C LYS A 62 6.06 9.40 -4.93
N ALA A 63 7.34 9.64 -5.13
CA ALA A 63 8.24 10.15 -4.11
C ALA A 63 9.48 10.75 -4.79
N HIS A 64 10.10 11.74 -4.16
CA HIS A 64 11.31 12.41 -4.64
C HIS A 64 12.50 12.07 -3.73
N LYS A 65 13.63 11.70 -4.32
CA LYS A 65 14.88 11.49 -3.57
C LYS A 65 15.66 12.80 -3.56
N ALA A 66 15.91 13.33 -2.37
CA ALA A 66 16.76 14.51 -2.18
C ALA A 66 18.23 14.23 -2.56
#